data_AF-A0A2E7SZ01-F1
#
_entry.id   AF-A0A2E7SZ01-F1
#
_cell.length_a   1.000
_cell.length_b   1.000
_cell.length_c   1.000
_cell.angle_alpha   90.00
_cell.angle_beta   90.00
_cell.angle_gamma   90.00
#
_symmetry.space_group_name_H-M   'P 1'
#
loop_
_entity.id
_entity.type
_entity.pdbx_description
1 polymer ?
#
loop_
_entity_poly.entity_id
_entity_poly.type
_entity_poly.pdbx_seq_one_letter_code
_entity_poly.pdbx_strand_id
1 'polypeptide(L)'
;MRNKQLMGILLSCLMLSIPMAGCASDIETILGESWGVPGGLALACLRDDAYRELVIEIDHAPGYNPESSTVSLLKERLGQVCDKPDGIRIELNEMSFAETSTWTANKVREVAHETMDAPPQTSVLRWHVIMPEGTYSDDSVLGVAVDASTIALFSDSIDDATSIFNPRISAEDIENSVMVHEFGHLLGLVNLVYTSPADHEDSEHPGHSNNEDSVMYWAVETVTISAWFSGDLPTQFDQDDLNDLAGMKSGELATTDQLWRP
;
A
#
# COMPACT_ATOMS: atom_id res chain seq x y z
N MET A 1 53.08 20.10 67.98
CA MET A 1 53.84 19.04 67.29
C MET A 1 52.86 18.02 66.72
N ARG A 2 53.03 17.71 65.42
CA ARG A 2 52.51 16.54 64.68
C ARG A 2 51.16 16.67 63.96
N ASN A 3 51.27 17.05 62.68
CA ASN A 3 50.46 16.64 61.52
C ASN A 3 49.84 15.24 61.63
N LYS A 4 48.58 15.10 61.18
CA LYS A 4 48.08 14.08 60.21
C LYS A 4 46.82 14.66 59.55
N GLN A 5 46.90 15.14 58.31
CA GLN A 5 46.39 14.46 57.10
C GLN A 5 45.04 13.75 57.31
N LEU A 6 43.97 14.32 56.73
CA LEU A 6 43.01 13.50 55.97
C LEU A 6 42.55 14.31 54.75
N MET A 7 42.94 13.80 53.59
CA MET A 7 42.66 14.27 52.25
C MET A 7 41.49 13.45 51.71
N GLY A 8 40.54 14.11 51.03
CA GLY A 8 39.68 13.49 50.02
C GLY A 8 38.32 13.01 50.50
N ILE A 9 37.26 13.68 50.05
CA ILE A 9 36.42 13.24 48.91
C ILE A 9 35.78 14.53 48.37
N LEU A 10 36.26 15.02 47.23
CA LEU A 10 35.58 16.06 46.47
C LEU A 10 34.61 15.34 45.53
N LEU A 11 33.31 15.52 45.76
CA LEU A 11 32.25 14.96 44.95
C LEU A 11 32.26 15.67 43.59
N SER A 12 32.88 15.05 42.58
CA SER A 12 32.81 15.54 41.19
C SER A 12 31.43 15.23 40.63
N CYS A 13 30.51 16.19 40.69
CA CYS A 13 29.30 16.17 39.87
C CYS A 13 29.71 16.37 38.41
N LEU A 14 29.97 15.25 37.72
CA LEU A 14 30.08 15.22 36.27
C LEU A 14 28.69 15.48 35.70
N MET A 15 28.41 16.74 35.36
CA MET A 15 27.26 17.13 34.55
C MET A 15 27.42 16.51 33.17
N LEU A 16 26.84 15.31 32.99
CA LEU A 16 26.55 14.74 31.68
C LEU A 16 25.55 15.68 30.99
N SER A 17 26.09 16.60 30.19
CA SER A 17 25.35 17.27 29.15
C SER A 17 25.01 16.22 28.11
N ILE A 18 23.80 15.68 28.19
CA ILE A 18 23.20 14.91 27.12
C ILE A 18 22.86 15.93 26.02
N PRO A 19 23.49 15.90 24.83
CA PRO A 19 22.91 16.58 23.69
C PRO A 19 21.58 15.89 23.39
N MET A 20 20.46 16.53 23.73
CA MET A 20 19.16 16.18 23.16
C MET A 20 19.20 16.51 21.67
N ALA A 21 19.70 15.56 20.89
CA ALA A 21 19.51 15.47 19.46
C ALA A 21 18.62 14.24 19.24
N GLY A 22 17.36 14.47 18.88
CA GLY A 22 16.42 13.40 18.56
C GLY A 22 14.99 13.58 19.05
N CYS A 23 14.40 14.77 18.88
CA CYS A 23 12.93 14.96 18.84
C CYS A 23 12.61 15.86 17.64
N ALA A 24 13.11 15.49 16.46
CA ALA A 24 12.72 16.12 15.20
C ALA A 24 11.70 15.25 14.42
N SER A 25 11.72 13.92 14.63
CA SER A 25 10.72 12.99 14.06
C SER A 25 9.32 13.19 14.64
N ASP A 26 9.23 13.52 15.93
CA ASP A 26 7.93 13.62 16.61
C ASP A 26 7.20 14.93 16.28
N ILE A 27 7.92 15.96 15.81
CA ILE A 27 7.32 17.25 15.40
C ILE A 27 6.80 17.19 13.96
N GLU A 28 7.44 16.41 13.09
CA GLU A 28 6.95 16.14 11.73
C GLU A 28 5.63 15.35 11.77
N THR A 29 5.49 14.45 12.76
CA THR A 29 4.23 13.70 13.02
C THR A 29 3.10 14.61 13.55
N ILE A 30 3.41 15.79 14.10
CA ILE A 30 2.42 16.73 14.68
C ILE A 30 2.02 17.84 13.68
N LEU A 31 2.79 18.05 12.61
CA LEU A 31 2.57 19.15 11.64
C LEU A 31 2.60 18.73 10.16
N GLY A 32 2.88 17.46 9.83
CA GLY A 32 2.81 16.91 8.48
C GLY A 32 1.48 16.21 8.21
N GLU A 33 1.04 16.22 6.95
CA GLU A 33 -0.06 15.37 6.50
C GLU A 33 0.28 13.91 6.85
N SER A 34 -0.54 13.27 7.68
CA SER A 34 -0.40 11.84 7.93
C SER A 34 -0.88 11.13 6.67
N TRP A 35 0.05 10.60 5.88
CA TRP A 35 -0.23 9.74 4.71
C TRP A 35 -0.90 8.41 5.10
N GLY A 36 -1.02 8.12 6.41
CA GLY A 36 -1.73 6.98 6.95
C GLY A 36 -1.06 5.65 6.68
N VAL A 37 -1.84 4.58 6.90
CA VAL A 37 -1.47 3.19 6.62
C VAL A 37 -2.33 2.66 5.47
N PRO A 38 -1.94 1.58 4.78
CA PRO A 38 -2.82 0.88 3.85
C PRO A 38 -4.21 0.67 4.45
N GLY A 39 -5.26 0.97 3.68
CA GLY A 39 -6.64 0.97 4.16
C GLY A 39 -7.09 2.26 4.86
N GLY A 40 -6.20 3.20 5.17
CA GLY A 40 -6.51 4.43 5.91
C GLY A 40 -7.50 5.37 5.21
N LEU A 41 -7.79 5.16 3.92
CA LEU A 41 -8.80 5.88 3.15
C LEU A 41 -9.93 4.98 2.62
N ALA A 42 -10.04 3.75 3.12
CA ALA A 42 -11.06 2.79 2.70
C ALA A 42 -12.48 3.37 2.78
N LEU A 43 -12.86 3.98 3.92
CA LEU A 43 -14.18 4.58 4.08
C LEU A 43 -14.43 5.74 3.10
N ALA A 44 -13.39 6.52 2.77
CA ALA A 44 -13.49 7.59 1.80
C ALA A 44 -13.78 7.05 0.39
N CYS A 45 -13.30 5.85 0.04
CA CYS A 45 -13.65 5.18 -1.22
C CYS A 45 -15.07 4.59 -1.17
N LEU A 46 -15.41 3.90 -0.08
CA LEU A 46 -16.66 3.15 0.06
C LEU A 46 -17.92 4.02 0.18
N ARG A 47 -17.81 5.31 0.53
CA ARG A 47 -18.93 6.23 0.75
C ARG A 47 -18.85 7.49 -0.11
N ASP A 48 -19.98 8.13 -0.39
CA ASP A 48 -20.09 9.32 -1.25
C ASP A 48 -20.29 10.65 -0.49
N ASP A 49 -20.26 10.61 0.84
CA ASP A 49 -20.56 11.72 1.74
C ASP A 49 -19.44 12.78 1.82
N ALA A 50 -18.18 12.37 1.70
CA ALA A 50 -17.04 13.29 1.59
C ALA A 50 -16.52 13.43 0.16
N TYR A 51 -16.38 12.33 -0.56
CA TYR A 51 -15.78 12.31 -1.89
C TYR A 51 -16.71 11.62 -2.88
N ARG A 52 -17.12 12.37 -3.89
CA ARG A 52 -18.05 11.89 -4.92
C ARG A 52 -17.36 11.40 -6.19
N GLU A 53 -16.09 11.75 -6.35
CA GLU A 53 -15.20 11.35 -7.44
C GLU A 53 -13.93 10.72 -6.85
N LEU A 54 -13.45 9.67 -7.51
CA LEU A 54 -12.15 9.05 -7.25
C LEU A 54 -11.28 9.19 -8.51
N VAL A 55 -10.08 9.70 -8.34
CA VAL A 55 -9.04 9.71 -9.37
C VAL A 55 -7.94 8.75 -8.96
N ILE A 56 -7.54 7.90 -9.89
CA ILE A 56 -6.36 7.06 -9.78
C ILE A 56 -5.33 7.62 -10.74
N GLU A 57 -4.22 8.07 -10.20
CA GLU A 57 -3.07 8.53 -10.96
C GLU A 57 -2.09 7.38 -11.11
N ILE A 58 -1.70 7.06 -12.33
CA ILE A 58 -0.71 6.03 -12.62
C ILE A 58 0.45 6.70 -13.32
N ASP A 59 1.52 6.92 -12.56
CA ASP A 59 2.79 7.42 -13.07
C ASP A 59 3.68 6.23 -13.43
N HIS A 60 4.11 6.15 -14.68
CA HIS A 60 4.90 5.02 -15.16
C HIS A 60 6.17 5.47 -15.88
N ALA A 61 7.21 4.64 -15.82
CA ALA A 61 8.43 4.85 -16.57
C ALA A 61 8.17 4.64 -18.07
N PRO A 62 9.00 5.19 -18.97
CA PRO A 62 8.88 4.94 -20.40
C PRO A 62 9.00 3.45 -20.72
N GLY A 63 7.96 2.86 -21.30
CA GLY A 63 7.89 1.41 -21.58
C GLY A 63 7.31 0.56 -20.45
N TYR A 64 6.93 1.15 -19.32
CA TYR A 64 6.33 0.49 -18.14
C TYR A 64 4.85 0.84 -17.96
N ASN A 65 4.18 1.31 -19.03
CA ASN A 65 2.75 1.60 -18.95
C ASN A 65 1.98 0.33 -18.59
N PRO A 66 0.93 0.42 -17.74
CA PRO A 66 0.08 -0.74 -17.48
C PRO A 66 -0.61 -1.17 -18.77
N GLU A 67 -1.01 -2.44 -18.82
CA GLU A 67 -1.82 -2.96 -19.90
C GLU A 67 -3.22 -2.33 -19.89
N SER A 68 -3.80 -2.18 -21.09
CA SER A 68 -5.13 -1.55 -21.23
C SER A 68 -6.24 -2.36 -20.56
N SER A 69 -6.07 -3.67 -20.45
CA SER A 69 -6.92 -4.60 -19.71
C SER A 69 -6.83 -4.36 -18.21
N THR A 70 -5.62 -4.18 -17.66
CA THR A 70 -5.37 -3.82 -16.24
C THR A 70 -6.11 -2.56 -15.85
N VAL A 71 -5.99 -1.50 -16.65
CA VAL A 71 -6.70 -0.23 -16.40
C VAL A 71 -8.23 -0.43 -16.41
N SER A 72 -8.74 -1.22 -17.36
CA SER A 72 -10.17 -1.48 -17.50
C SER A 72 -10.71 -2.33 -16.34
N LEU A 73 -9.97 -3.37 -15.95
CA LEU A 73 -10.28 -4.28 -14.85
C LEU A 73 -10.28 -3.54 -13.51
N LEU A 74 -9.23 -2.74 -13.24
CA LEU A 74 -9.14 -1.94 -12.02
C LEU A 74 -10.35 -1.02 -11.87
N LYS A 75 -10.71 -0.31 -12.96
CA LYS A 75 -11.89 0.56 -12.97
C LYS A 75 -13.18 -0.22 -12.70
N GLU A 76 -13.32 -1.41 -13.26
CA GLU A 76 -14.47 -2.29 -13.01
C GLU A 76 -14.55 -2.69 -11.54
N ARG A 77 -13.45 -3.19 -10.95
CA ARG A 77 -13.41 -3.66 -9.55
C ARG A 77 -13.69 -2.55 -8.56
N LEU A 78 -13.08 -1.38 -8.73
CA LEU A 78 -13.37 -0.24 -7.87
C LEU A 78 -14.78 0.29 -8.05
N GLY A 79 -15.32 0.23 -9.27
CA GLY A 79 -16.73 0.58 -9.54
C GLY A 79 -17.74 -0.36 -8.89
N GLN A 80 -17.34 -1.58 -8.51
CA GLN A 80 -18.20 -2.52 -7.78
C GLN A 80 -18.33 -2.15 -6.29
N VAL A 81 -17.30 -1.55 -5.69
CA VAL A 81 -17.20 -1.39 -4.23
C VAL A 81 -17.20 0.06 -3.76
N CYS A 82 -16.64 0.99 -4.52
CA CYS A 82 -16.55 2.40 -4.14
C CYS A 82 -17.78 3.19 -4.60
N ASP A 83 -18.37 3.93 -3.67
CA ASP A 83 -19.53 4.78 -3.94
C ASP A 83 -19.08 6.15 -4.42
N LYS A 84 -18.94 6.28 -5.74
CA LYS A 84 -18.41 7.49 -6.40
C LYS A 84 -19.37 7.94 -7.49
N PRO A 85 -20.49 8.60 -7.14
CA PRO A 85 -21.56 8.96 -8.08
C PRO A 85 -21.14 9.92 -9.19
N ASP A 86 -20.06 10.68 -8.99
CA ASP A 86 -19.50 11.55 -10.03
C ASP A 86 -18.44 10.82 -10.88
N GLY A 87 -18.10 9.58 -10.51
CA GLY A 87 -17.34 8.62 -11.32
C GLY A 87 -15.96 8.28 -10.77
N ILE A 88 -15.34 7.29 -11.43
CA ILE A 88 -13.93 6.92 -11.22
C ILE A 88 -13.15 7.25 -12.51
N ARG A 89 -12.08 8.03 -12.37
CA ARG A 89 -11.14 8.38 -13.44
C ARG A 89 -9.80 7.71 -13.20
N ILE A 90 -9.16 7.28 -14.28
CA ILE A 90 -7.77 6.80 -14.26
C ILE A 90 -6.98 7.72 -15.20
N GLU A 91 -5.89 8.27 -14.70
CA GLU A 91 -4.97 9.16 -15.38
C GLU A 91 -3.65 8.41 -15.55
N LEU A 92 -3.13 8.36 -16.78
CA LEU A 92 -1.86 7.71 -17.08
C LEU A 92 -0.84 8.80 -17.45
N ASN A 93 0.27 8.84 -16.74
CA ASN A 93 1.34 9.79 -16.96
C ASN A 93 2.65 9.04 -17.18
N GLU A 94 3.30 9.28 -18.32
CA GLU A 94 4.68 8.82 -18.53
C GLU A 94 5.64 9.82 -17.91
N MET A 95 6.56 9.36 -17.05
CA MET A 95 7.58 10.22 -16.45
C MET A 95 8.90 9.49 -16.18
N SER A 96 9.97 10.25 -15.93
CA SER A 96 11.28 9.70 -15.59
C SER A 96 11.49 9.70 -14.08
N PHE A 97 11.70 8.52 -13.51
CA PHE A 97 12.11 8.36 -12.11
C PHE A 97 13.62 8.53 -11.95
N ALA A 98 14.05 9.11 -10.83
CA ALA A 98 15.49 9.27 -10.54
C ALA A 98 16.15 7.94 -10.12
N GLU A 99 15.40 7.09 -9.42
CA GLU A 99 15.78 5.72 -9.10
C GLU A 99 15.30 4.79 -10.21
N THR A 100 16.14 3.82 -10.59
CA THR A 100 15.88 2.90 -11.72
C THR A 100 16.38 1.48 -11.45
N SER A 101 16.86 1.20 -10.23
CA SER A 101 17.51 -0.07 -9.94
C SER A 101 16.79 -0.87 -8.87
N THR A 102 16.72 -0.34 -7.65
CA THR A 102 16.18 -1.08 -6.50
C THR A 102 15.31 -0.18 -5.65
N TRP A 103 14.09 -0.63 -5.41
CA TRP A 103 13.07 0.09 -4.68
C TRP A 103 12.88 -0.46 -3.26
N THR A 104 12.53 0.43 -2.33
CA THR A 104 12.12 0.07 -0.96
C THR A 104 10.84 0.80 -0.65
N ALA A 105 10.04 0.34 0.32
CA ALA A 105 8.81 1.03 0.72
C ALA A 105 9.04 2.53 1.05
N ASN A 106 10.17 2.88 1.66
CA ASN A 106 10.48 4.28 1.95
C ASN A 106 10.77 5.10 0.69
N LYS A 107 11.47 4.52 -0.29
CA LYS A 107 11.73 5.18 -1.56
C LYS A 107 10.46 5.32 -2.39
N VAL A 108 9.59 4.31 -2.38
CA VAL A 108 8.26 4.37 -3.00
C VAL A 108 7.45 5.52 -2.41
N ARG A 109 7.35 5.63 -1.06
CA ARG A 109 6.67 6.77 -0.42
C ARG A 109 7.27 8.12 -0.83
N GLU A 110 8.59 8.27 -0.70
CA GLU A 110 9.29 9.51 -1.04
C GLU A 110 8.98 9.96 -2.48
N VAL A 111 9.13 9.06 -3.46
CA VAL A 111 8.89 9.37 -4.86
C VAL A 111 7.42 9.63 -5.12
N ALA A 112 6.52 8.77 -4.64
CA ALA A 112 5.09 8.95 -4.87
C ALA A 112 4.58 10.28 -4.29
N HIS A 113 5.02 10.67 -3.09
CA HIS A 113 4.64 11.94 -2.47
C HIS A 113 5.18 13.15 -3.24
N GLU A 114 6.33 13.01 -3.90
CA GLU A 114 6.92 14.06 -4.74
C GLU A 114 6.25 14.16 -6.11
N THR A 115 5.78 13.05 -6.69
CA THR A 115 5.24 13.03 -8.06
C THR A 115 3.72 13.11 -8.13
N MET A 116 2.99 12.78 -7.06
CA MET A 116 1.53 12.86 -7.02
C MET A 116 1.05 14.30 -7.33
N ASP A 117 0.22 14.46 -8.36
CA ASP A 117 -0.21 15.77 -8.88
C ASP A 117 -0.95 16.63 -7.84
N ALA A 118 -1.62 16.00 -6.88
CA ALA A 118 -2.31 16.65 -5.77
C ALA A 118 -2.41 15.73 -4.54
N PRO A 119 -2.50 16.27 -3.31
CA PRO A 119 -2.68 15.44 -2.12
C PRO A 119 -3.88 14.48 -2.22
N PRO A 120 -3.85 13.33 -1.52
CA PRO A 120 -4.89 12.29 -1.66
C PRO A 120 -6.29 12.75 -1.22
N GLN A 121 -6.37 13.79 -0.40
CA GLN A 121 -7.59 14.29 0.21
C GLN A 121 -7.82 15.77 -0.15
N THR A 122 -8.36 16.04 -1.34
CA THR A 122 -8.76 17.40 -1.75
C THR A 122 -10.30 17.53 -1.80
N SER A 123 -10.87 18.19 -2.81
CA SER A 123 -12.29 18.04 -3.13
C SER A 123 -12.59 16.73 -3.87
N VAL A 124 -11.54 16.04 -4.34
CA VAL A 124 -11.58 14.74 -5.02
C VAL A 124 -10.68 13.78 -4.25
N LEU A 125 -11.09 12.53 -4.11
CA LEU A 125 -10.25 11.47 -3.52
C LEU A 125 -9.24 11.04 -4.58
N ARG A 126 -7.96 10.96 -4.21
CA ARG A 126 -6.90 10.54 -5.12
C ARG A 126 -6.09 9.40 -4.53
N TRP A 127 -5.88 8.37 -5.35
CA TRP A 127 -4.93 7.29 -5.12
C TRP A 127 -3.88 7.31 -6.23
N HIS A 128 -2.69 6.80 -5.93
CA HIS A 128 -1.53 6.90 -6.79
C HIS A 128 -0.83 5.56 -6.92
N VAL A 129 -0.47 5.25 -8.15
CA VAL A 129 0.27 4.07 -8.55
C VAL A 129 1.55 4.55 -9.20
N ILE A 130 2.69 4.08 -8.73
CA ILE A 130 3.94 4.27 -9.46
C ILE A 130 4.40 2.94 -10.07
N MET A 131 4.76 2.96 -11.36
CA MET A 131 5.31 1.82 -12.11
C MET A 131 6.70 2.17 -12.62
N PRO A 132 7.73 2.07 -11.75
CA PRO A 132 9.09 2.45 -12.11
C PRO A 132 9.86 1.33 -12.81
N GLU A 133 11.03 1.70 -13.38
CA GLU A 133 12.07 0.75 -13.76
C GLU A 133 12.76 0.15 -12.53
N GLY A 134 13.13 -1.13 -12.62
CA GLY A 134 13.82 -1.86 -11.57
C GLY A 134 12.89 -2.71 -10.71
N THR A 135 13.49 -3.40 -9.73
CA THR A 135 12.78 -4.34 -8.87
C THR A 135 12.67 -3.84 -7.44
N TYR A 136 11.79 -4.44 -6.67
CA TYR A 136 11.80 -4.25 -5.22
C TYR A 136 13.06 -4.86 -4.59
N SER A 137 13.45 -4.37 -3.41
CA SER A 137 14.63 -4.84 -2.68
C SER A 137 14.55 -6.30 -2.25
N ASP A 138 13.33 -6.81 -2.12
CA ASP A 138 13.02 -8.23 -2.08
C ASP A 138 12.55 -8.63 -3.48
N ASP A 139 13.34 -9.45 -4.17
CA ASP A 139 13.10 -9.84 -5.57
C ASP A 139 11.86 -10.74 -5.73
N SER A 140 11.30 -11.22 -4.62
CA SER A 140 10.05 -11.96 -4.64
C SER A 140 8.81 -11.08 -4.74
N VAL A 141 8.90 -9.77 -4.51
CA VAL A 141 7.76 -8.85 -4.43
C VAL A 141 7.42 -8.26 -5.80
N LEU A 142 6.14 -8.31 -6.18
CA LEU A 142 5.61 -7.83 -7.46
C LEU A 142 4.89 -6.48 -7.33
N GLY A 143 4.32 -6.19 -6.16
CA GLY A 143 3.64 -4.95 -5.83
C GLY A 143 3.75 -4.64 -4.33
N VAL A 144 3.52 -3.38 -3.97
CA VAL A 144 3.44 -2.95 -2.56
C VAL A 144 2.47 -1.80 -2.36
N ALA A 145 1.63 -1.90 -1.33
CA ALA A 145 0.89 -0.76 -0.75
C ALA A 145 1.68 -0.16 0.41
N VAL A 146 2.02 1.12 0.33
CA VAL A 146 2.96 1.75 1.29
C VAL A 146 2.29 2.71 2.27
N ASP A 147 1.13 3.25 1.95
CA ASP A 147 0.34 4.15 2.80
C ASP A 147 -1.14 4.11 2.40
N ALA A 148 -1.96 5.06 2.86
CA ALA A 148 -3.40 5.05 2.65
C ALA A 148 -3.85 5.29 1.20
N SER A 149 -2.94 5.70 0.31
CA SER A 149 -3.26 6.12 -1.06
C SER A 149 -2.26 5.66 -2.12
N THR A 150 -1.13 5.07 -1.74
CA THR A 150 -0.01 4.82 -2.64
C THR A 150 0.29 3.34 -2.76
N ILE A 151 0.38 2.88 -4.01
CA ILE A 151 0.92 1.56 -4.36
C ILE A 151 2.05 1.70 -5.39
N ALA A 152 2.89 0.67 -5.49
CA ALA A 152 3.84 0.51 -6.58
C ALA A 152 3.75 -0.90 -7.18
N LEU A 153 3.95 -1.01 -8.49
CA LEU A 153 4.07 -2.29 -9.20
C LEU A 153 5.41 -2.35 -9.92
N PHE A 154 6.05 -3.53 -9.91
CA PHE A 154 7.38 -3.74 -10.48
C PHE A 154 7.31 -4.63 -11.72
N SER A 155 7.14 -4.01 -12.91
CA SER A 155 6.95 -4.74 -14.17
C SER A 155 8.12 -5.68 -14.50
N ASP A 156 9.36 -5.32 -14.17
CA ASP A 156 10.52 -6.20 -14.35
C ASP A 156 10.36 -7.53 -13.58
N SER A 157 9.91 -7.45 -12.31
CA SER A 157 9.64 -8.63 -11.49
C SER A 157 8.48 -9.45 -12.04
N ILE A 158 7.44 -8.79 -12.56
CA ILE A 158 6.26 -9.43 -13.18
C ILE A 158 6.68 -10.21 -14.44
N ASP A 159 7.45 -9.59 -15.32
CA ASP A 159 7.95 -10.21 -16.54
C ASP A 159 8.84 -11.43 -16.23
N ASP A 160 9.72 -11.31 -15.24
CA ASP A 160 10.57 -12.42 -14.80
C ASP A 160 9.74 -13.58 -14.21
N ALA A 161 8.65 -13.30 -13.50
CA ALA A 161 7.77 -14.33 -12.94
C ALA A 161 7.10 -15.20 -14.02
N THR A 162 6.78 -14.64 -15.19
CA THR A 162 6.16 -15.39 -16.31
C THR A 162 7.09 -16.42 -16.95
N SER A 163 8.40 -16.17 -16.88
CA SER A 163 9.39 -16.90 -17.66
C SER A 163 9.88 -18.18 -16.98
N ILE A 164 9.67 -18.33 -15.66
CA ILE A 164 10.36 -19.37 -14.89
C ILE A 164 9.49 -20.60 -14.60
N PHE A 165 8.16 -20.48 -14.41
CA PHE A 165 7.38 -21.59 -13.82
C PHE A 165 6.06 -22.01 -14.50
N ASN A 166 5.34 -21.13 -15.22
CA ASN A 166 4.11 -21.53 -15.92
C ASN A 166 3.84 -20.74 -17.22
N PRO A 167 4.09 -21.31 -18.41
CA PRO A 167 3.93 -20.62 -19.70
C PRO A 167 2.46 -20.36 -20.08
N ARG A 168 1.49 -20.74 -19.24
CA ARG A 168 0.05 -20.45 -19.46
C ARG A 168 -0.38 -19.10 -18.90
N ILE A 169 0.39 -18.55 -17.96
CA ILE A 169 0.09 -17.28 -17.29
C ILE A 169 0.97 -16.21 -17.93
N SER A 170 0.33 -15.19 -18.48
CA SER A 170 1.03 -14.06 -19.10
C SER A 170 1.42 -12.98 -18.08
N ALA A 171 2.31 -12.07 -18.47
CA ALA A 171 2.68 -10.92 -17.63
C ALA A 171 1.45 -10.06 -17.34
N GLU A 172 0.59 -9.91 -18.34
CA GLU A 172 -0.70 -9.24 -18.25
C GLU A 172 -1.63 -9.90 -17.21
N ASP A 173 -1.68 -11.24 -17.13
CA ASP A 173 -2.49 -11.94 -16.12
C ASP A 173 -1.98 -11.67 -14.69
N ILE A 174 -0.66 -11.66 -14.51
CA ILE A 174 -0.01 -11.37 -13.23
C ILE A 174 -0.24 -9.90 -12.86
N GLU A 175 0.00 -8.96 -13.77
CA GLU A 175 -0.22 -7.53 -13.57
C GLU A 175 -1.68 -7.24 -13.16
N ASN A 176 -2.64 -7.85 -13.86
CA ASN A 176 -4.07 -7.75 -13.52
C ASN A 176 -4.35 -8.18 -12.08
N SER A 177 -3.80 -9.32 -11.65
CA SER A 177 -4.00 -9.89 -10.32
C SER A 177 -3.34 -9.03 -9.24
N VAL A 178 -2.07 -8.66 -9.43
CA VAL A 178 -1.29 -7.84 -8.50
C VAL A 178 -1.89 -6.45 -8.36
N MET A 179 -2.28 -5.80 -9.46
CA MET A 179 -2.93 -4.49 -9.41
C MET A 179 -4.19 -4.53 -8.54
N VAL A 180 -5.07 -5.51 -8.73
CA VAL A 180 -6.30 -5.60 -7.93
C VAL A 180 -5.98 -5.93 -6.46
N HIS A 181 -4.97 -6.76 -6.20
CA HIS A 181 -4.49 -7.10 -4.86
C HIS A 181 -4.03 -5.85 -4.08
N GLU A 182 -3.16 -5.03 -4.66
CA GLU A 182 -2.65 -3.82 -4.03
C GLU A 182 -3.77 -2.79 -3.76
N PHE A 183 -4.75 -2.68 -4.66
CA PHE A 183 -5.93 -1.87 -4.39
C PHE A 183 -6.84 -2.47 -3.32
N GLY A 184 -6.83 -3.78 -3.12
CA GLY A 184 -7.44 -4.43 -1.96
C GLY A 184 -6.79 -3.98 -0.65
N HIS A 185 -5.47 -3.86 -0.61
CA HIS A 185 -4.76 -3.24 0.54
C HIS A 185 -5.16 -1.78 0.75
N LEU A 186 -5.32 -0.98 -0.31
CA LEU A 186 -5.84 0.40 -0.20
C LEU A 186 -7.29 0.46 0.28
N LEU A 187 -8.11 -0.55 -0.05
CA LEU A 187 -9.45 -0.75 0.49
C LEU A 187 -9.44 -1.29 1.93
N GLY A 188 -8.26 -1.58 2.48
CA GLY A 188 -8.06 -2.04 3.84
C GLY A 188 -8.50 -3.48 4.07
N LEU A 189 -8.65 -4.26 3.00
CA LEU A 189 -9.10 -5.65 3.05
C LEU A 189 -8.17 -6.52 3.90
N VAL A 190 -8.78 -7.57 4.45
CA VAL A 190 -8.17 -8.56 5.32
C VAL A 190 -7.49 -7.93 6.54
N ASN A 191 -8.33 -7.50 7.50
CA ASN A 191 -7.89 -7.10 8.84
C ASN A 191 -6.87 -5.95 8.95
N LEU A 192 -6.60 -5.19 7.89
CA LEU A 192 -5.66 -4.06 7.95
C LEU A 192 -6.17 -2.90 8.81
N VAL A 193 -7.46 -2.59 8.69
CA VAL A 193 -8.11 -1.44 9.36
C VAL A 193 -9.44 -1.80 10.02
N TYR A 194 -9.73 -3.09 10.16
CA TYR A 194 -10.94 -3.62 10.77
C TYR A 194 -10.65 -5.03 11.32
N THR A 195 -11.65 -5.69 11.88
CA THR A 195 -11.56 -7.13 12.21
C THR A 195 -12.74 -7.85 11.56
N SER A 196 -12.43 -8.75 10.63
CA SER A 196 -13.39 -9.57 9.90
C SER A 196 -14.11 -10.53 10.85
N PRO A 197 -15.41 -10.78 10.66
CA PRO A 197 -16.11 -11.88 11.30
C PRO A 197 -15.76 -13.24 10.67
N ALA A 198 -15.20 -13.26 9.46
CA ALA A 198 -14.74 -14.47 8.78
C ALA A 198 -13.28 -14.79 9.16
N ASP A 199 -12.97 -16.08 9.32
CA ASP A 199 -11.61 -16.57 9.59
C ASP A 199 -10.86 -16.80 8.27
N HIS A 200 -10.68 -15.72 7.51
CA HIS A 200 -10.13 -15.74 6.14
C HIS A 200 -8.75 -15.08 6.01
N GLU A 201 -8.15 -14.60 7.11
CA GLU A 201 -6.77 -14.12 7.13
C GLU A 201 -5.79 -15.30 7.24
N ASP A 202 -4.66 -15.22 6.55
CA ASP A 202 -3.58 -16.18 6.67
C ASP A 202 -2.75 -15.93 7.93
N SER A 203 -2.53 -16.99 8.71
CA SER A 203 -1.84 -16.88 10.01
C SER A 203 -0.33 -16.60 9.90
N GLU A 204 0.28 -16.88 8.76
CA GLU A 204 1.71 -16.63 8.50
C GLU A 204 1.92 -15.35 7.67
N HIS A 205 0.88 -14.87 6.99
CA HIS A 205 0.90 -13.69 6.13
C HIS A 205 -0.23 -12.70 6.52
N PRO A 206 -0.07 -11.93 7.61
CA PRO A 206 -1.06 -10.95 8.03
C PRO A 206 -1.39 -9.95 6.92
N GLY A 207 -2.64 -9.48 6.86
CA GLY A 207 -3.12 -8.62 5.78
C GLY A 207 -3.49 -9.35 4.49
N HIS A 208 -3.37 -10.68 4.46
CA HIS A 208 -3.61 -11.49 3.27
C HIS A 208 -4.58 -12.63 3.53
N SER A 209 -5.30 -13.04 2.50
CA SER A 209 -6.24 -14.14 2.59
C SER A 209 -5.55 -15.50 2.63
N ASN A 210 -6.15 -16.43 3.36
CA ASN A 210 -5.81 -17.86 3.33
C ASN A 210 -6.53 -18.63 2.21
N ASN A 211 -7.40 -17.96 1.44
CA ASN A 211 -8.20 -18.54 0.36
C ASN A 211 -7.51 -18.36 -0.99
N GLU A 212 -7.07 -19.46 -1.62
CA GLU A 212 -6.45 -19.46 -2.96
C GLU A 212 -7.38 -18.90 -4.06
N ASP A 213 -8.69 -18.87 -3.89
CA ASP A 213 -9.58 -18.28 -4.90
C ASP A 213 -9.77 -16.76 -4.73
N SER A 214 -9.25 -16.16 -3.65
CA SER A 214 -9.32 -14.70 -3.41
C SER A 214 -8.17 -13.98 -4.11
N VAL A 215 -8.46 -12.81 -4.70
CA VAL A 215 -7.40 -11.92 -5.17
C VAL A 215 -6.48 -11.47 -4.05
N MET A 216 -6.95 -11.46 -2.80
CA MET A 216 -6.16 -11.13 -1.61
C MET A 216 -5.30 -12.29 -1.10
N TYR A 217 -5.25 -13.43 -1.79
CA TYR A 217 -4.41 -14.55 -1.39
C TYR A 217 -2.93 -14.15 -1.33
N TRP A 218 -2.23 -14.50 -0.24
CA TRP A 218 -0.87 -14.04 0.06
C TRP A 218 0.15 -14.27 -1.06
N ALA A 219 -0.04 -15.30 -1.89
CA ALA A 219 0.92 -15.63 -2.94
C ALA A 219 0.81 -14.71 -4.17
N VAL A 220 -0.28 -13.94 -4.30
CA VAL A 220 -0.56 -13.10 -5.48
C VAL A 220 0.48 -11.98 -5.64
N GLU A 221 0.90 -11.31 -4.57
CA GLU A 221 1.92 -10.25 -4.65
C GLU A 221 3.36 -10.77 -4.72
N THR A 222 3.55 -12.10 -4.79
CA THR A 222 4.89 -12.72 -4.82
C THR A 222 5.16 -13.46 -6.13
N VAL A 223 6.43 -13.68 -6.46
CA VAL A 223 6.85 -14.56 -7.58
C VAL A 223 6.28 -15.98 -7.48
N THR A 224 5.78 -16.40 -6.30
CA THR A 224 5.08 -17.69 -6.12
C THR A 224 3.80 -17.77 -6.95
N ILE A 225 3.23 -16.64 -7.39
CA ILE A 225 2.12 -16.59 -8.35
C ILE A 225 2.43 -17.36 -9.63
N SER A 226 3.71 -17.48 -10.01
CA SER A 226 4.14 -18.25 -11.17
C SER A 226 3.92 -19.76 -11.03
N ALA A 227 3.80 -20.27 -9.79
CA ALA A 227 3.48 -21.66 -9.49
C ALA A 227 1.98 -21.95 -9.51
N TRP A 228 1.13 -20.95 -9.82
CA TRP A 228 -0.32 -21.12 -9.90
C TRP A 228 -0.69 -22.20 -10.91
N PHE A 229 -1.34 -23.25 -10.43
CA PHE A 229 -1.72 -24.41 -11.24
C PHE A 229 -3.24 -24.61 -11.32
N SER A 230 -4.01 -23.80 -10.60
CA SER A 230 -5.47 -23.85 -10.46
C SER A 230 -6.16 -22.78 -11.29
N GLY A 231 -6.53 -23.10 -12.53
CA GLY A 231 -7.34 -22.19 -13.36
C GLY A 231 -6.63 -20.88 -13.71
N ASP A 232 -7.42 -19.82 -13.86
CA ASP A 232 -6.94 -18.45 -14.13
C ASP A 232 -6.56 -17.76 -12.80
N LEU A 233 -5.67 -16.75 -12.84
CA LEU A 233 -5.32 -15.98 -11.65
C LEU A 233 -6.53 -15.21 -11.08
N PRO A 234 -6.67 -15.13 -9.74
CA PRO A 234 -7.81 -14.47 -9.13
C PRO A 234 -7.71 -12.97 -9.35
N THR A 235 -8.73 -12.40 -9.97
CA THR A 235 -8.82 -10.95 -10.24
C THR A 235 -10.03 -10.32 -9.56
N GLN A 236 -10.66 -11.02 -8.61
CA GLN A 236 -11.92 -10.66 -7.99
C GLN A 236 -11.78 -10.69 -6.46
N PHE A 237 -12.39 -9.70 -5.80
CA PHE A 237 -12.67 -9.77 -4.38
C PHE A 237 -13.66 -10.92 -4.14
N ASP A 238 -13.34 -11.79 -3.19
CA ASP A 238 -14.21 -12.93 -2.90
C ASP A 238 -15.43 -12.50 -2.06
N GLN A 239 -16.25 -13.47 -1.66
CA GLN A 239 -17.47 -13.15 -0.94
C GLN A 239 -17.20 -12.59 0.47
N ASP A 240 -16.14 -13.02 1.14
CA ASP A 240 -15.79 -12.53 2.48
C ASP A 240 -15.23 -11.11 2.38
N ASP A 241 -14.37 -10.84 1.38
CA ASP A 241 -13.90 -9.49 1.06
C ASP A 241 -15.08 -8.52 0.82
N LEU A 242 -16.04 -8.93 -0.02
CA LEU A 242 -17.21 -8.11 -0.33
C LEU A 242 -18.13 -7.88 0.88
N ASN A 243 -18.27 -8.89 1.74
CA ASN A 243 -19.04 -8.76 2.99
C ASN A 243 -18.37 -7.76 3.93
N ASP A 244 -17.06 -7.81 4.03
CA ASP A 244 -16.29 -6.92 4.90
C ASP A 244 -16.34 -5.47 4.42
N LEU A 245 -16.15 -5.22 3.12
CA LEU A 245 -16.32 -3.89 2.53
C LEU A 245 -17.73 -3.34 2.76
N ALA A 246 -18.77 -4.18 2.61
CA ALA A 246 -20.15 -3.78 2.90
C ALA A 246 -20.38 -3.49 4.40
N GLY A 247 -19.77 -4.26 5.28
CA GLY A 247 -19.79 -4.07 6.73
C GLY A 247 -19.12 -2.76 7.14
N MET A 248 -17.93 -2.46 6.60
CA MET A 248 -17.24 -1.19 6.80
C MET A 248 -18.05 -0.02 6.25
N LYS A 249 -18.58 -0.16 5.02
CA LYS A 249 -19.41 0.86 4.37
C LYS A 249 -20.64 1.20 5.20
N SER A 250 -21.36 0.21 5.71
CA SER A 250 -22.57 0.42 6.54
C SER A 250 -22.26 0.86 7.98
N GLY A 251 -21.03 0.64 8.45
CA GLY A 251 -20.63 0.87 9.83
C GLY A 251 -20.98 -0.28 10.79
N GLU A 252 -21.43 -1.42 10.27
CA GLU A 252 -21.60 -2.65 11.05
C GLU A 252 -20.25 -3.21 11.51
N LEU A 253 -19.22 -3.10 10.67
CA LEU A 253 -17.83 -3.37 11.05
C LEU A 253 -17.14 -2.08 11.46
N ALA A 254 -16.60 -2.08 12.68
CA ALA A 254 -15.85 -0.95 13.20
C ALA A 254 -14.47 -0.87 12.52
N THR A 255 -14.10 0.33 12.08
CA THR A 255 -12.80 0.59 11.46
C THR A 255 -11.85 1.38 12.36
N THR A 256 -10.56 1.14 12.21
CA THR A 256 -9.44 1.85 12.86
C THR A 256 -8.63 2.61 11.81
N ASP A 257 -7.77 3.53 12.27
CA ASP A 257 -6.73 4.18 11.45
C ASP A 257 -7.18 4.90 10.17
N GLN A 258 -8.50 5.15 10.04
CA GLN A 258 -9.06 5.94 8.96
C GLN A 258 -8.65 7.41 9.13
N LEU A 259 -8.00 7.97 8.11
CA LEU A 259 -7.64 9.39 8.02
C LEU A 259 -8.88 10.29 7.89
N TRP A 260 -9.96 9.71 7.37
CA TRP A 260 -11.24 10.36 7.25
C TRP A 260 -12.33 9.57 7.98
N ARG A 261 -13.11 10.27 8.82
CA ARG A 261 -14.34 9.77 9.43
C ARG A 261 -15.44 10.81 9.19
N PRO A 262 -16.65 10.40 8.77
CA PRO A 262 -17.79 11.32 8.66
C PRO A 262 -18.24 11.85 10.03
#